data_AF-W7Y6C3-F1
#
_entry.id   AF-W7Y6C3-F1
#
_cell.length_a   1.000
_cell.length_b   1.000
_cell.length_c   1.000
_cell.angle_alpha   90.00
_cell.angle_beta   90.00
_cell.angle_gamma   90.00
#
_symmetry.space_group_name_H-M   'P 1'
#
loop_
_entity.id
_entity.type
_entity.pdbx_description
1 polymer ?
#
loop_
_entity_poly.entity_id
_entity_poly.type
_entity_poly.pdbx_seq_one_letter_code
_entity_poly.pdbx_strand_id
1 'polypeptide(L)'
;MIPFISMTILTVSTTIIVFTLKIFDVVMVMTGGQYDTEVVATQFYRQFFMYRNFGYGSTLAIVLLIAVLPVIIINLRQFRKQGGF
;
A
#
# COMPACT_ATOMS: atom_id res chain seq x y z
N MET A 1 -25.16 16.16 13.83
CA MET A 1 -24.63 14.79 14.01
C MET A 1 -23.37 14.52 13.18
N ILE A 2 -23.30 14.97 11.92
CA ILE A 2 -22.10 14.85 11.05
C ILE A 2 -20.79 15.43 11.64
N PRO A 3 -20.79 16.56 12.40
CA PRO A 3 -19.54 17.11 12.96
C PRO A 3 -18.86 16.19 13.99
N PHE A 4 -19.63 15.41 14.74
CA PHE A 4 -19.14 14.63 15.89
C PHE A 4 -18.33 13.39 15.46
N ILE A 5 -18.64 12.84 14.28
CA ILE A 5 -17.94 11.67 13.69
C ILE A 5 -16.91 12.06 12.62
N SER A 6 -16.77 13.35 12.30
CA SER A 6 -15.82 13.85 11.29
C SER A 6 -14.36 13.41 11.57
N MET A 7 -13.98 13.34 12.84
CA MET A 7 -12.66 12.88 13.27
C MET A 7 -12.48 11.37 13.06
N THR A 8 -13.52 10.58 13.34
CA THR A 8 -13.50 9.13 13.09
C THR A 8 -13.45 8.83 11.59
N ILE A 9 -14.21 9.57 10.79
CA ILE A 9 -14.20 9.45 9.31
C ILE A 9 -12.81 9.75 8.76
N LEU A 10 -12.15 10.80 9.24
CA LEU A 10 -10.79 11.16 8.81
C LEU A 10 -9.77 10.05 9.14
N THR A 11 -9.82 9.51 10.37
CA THR A 11 -8.92 8.43 10.81
C THR A 11 -9.15 7.16 10.01
N VAL A 12 -10.40 6.69 9.92
CA VAL A 12 -10.76 5.45 9.21
C VAL A 12 -10.41 5.56 7.73
N SER A 13 -10.67 6.70 7.09
CA SER A 13 -10.32 6.92 5.68
C SER A 13 -8.81 6.81 5.46
N THR A 14 -8.00 7.36 6.38
CA THR A 14 -6.55 7.23 6.26
C THR A 14 -6.08 5.81 6.55
N THR A 15 -6.67 5.13 7.53
CA THR A 15 -6.38 3.72 7.81
C THR A 15 -6.68 2.84 6.61
N ILE A 16 -7.81 3.06 5.91
CA ILE A 16 -8.15 2.34 4.68
C ILE A 16 -7.12 2.63 3.58
N ILE A 17 -6.72 3.88 3.38
CA ILE A 17 -5.68 4.23 2.38
C ILE A 17 -4.35 3.53 2.68
N VAL A 18 -3.94 3.47 3.94
CA VAL A 18 -2.73 2.74 4.36
C VAL A 18 -2.89 1.23 4.15
N PHE A 19 -4.09 0.70 4.39
CA PHE A 19 -4.38 -0.73 4.18
C PHE A 19 -4.32 -1.10 2.70
N THR A 20 -4.82 -0.26 1.81
CA THR A 20 -4.74 -0.47 0.35
C THR A 20 -3.28 -0.53 -0.13
N LEU A 21 -2.35 0.18 0.50
CA LEU A 21 -0.93 0.03 0.17
C LEU A 21 -0.33 -1.30 0.60
N LYS A 22 -0.81 -1.87 1.70
CA LYS A 22 -0.34 -3.16 2.22
C LYS A 22 -1.08 -4.36 1.62
N ILE A 23 -1.92 -4.13 0.60
CA ILE A 23 -2.76 -5.17 0.02
C ILE A 23 -1.95 -6.32 -0.61
N PHE A 24 -0.66 -6.10 -0.90
CA PHE A 24 0.27 -7.15 -1.34
C PHE A 24 0.24 -8.37 -0.43
N ASP A 25 0.36 -8.19 0.89
CA ASP A 25 0.43 -9.31 1.83
C ASP A 25 -0.84 -10.15 1.76
N VAL A 26 -2.00 -9.48 1.68
CA VAL A 26 -3.32 -10.13 1.58
C VAL A 26 -3.45 -10.91 0.28
N VAL A 27 -3.15 -10.28 -0.86
CA VAL A 27 -3.29 -10.93 -2.17
C VAL A 27 -2.33 -12.11 -2.29
N MET A 28 -1.08 -11.96 -1.85
CA MET A 28 -0.08 -13.02 -1.95
C MET A 28 -0.48 -14.26 -1.14
N VAL A 29 -1.02 -14.07 0.06
CA VAL A 29 -1.45 -15.19 0.94
C VAL A 29 -2.76 -15.82 0.48
N MET A 30 -3.73 -15.01 0.05
CA MET A 30 -5.08 -15.50 -0.23
C MET A 30 -5.22 -16.12 -1.62
N THR A 31 -4.58 -15.52 -2.63
CA THR A 31 -4.77 -15.90 -4.04
C THR A 31 -3.46 -16.08 -4.80
N GLY A 32 -2.32 -15.67 -4.24
CA GLY A 32 -1.05 -15.59 -4.99
C GLY A 32 -1.10 -14.63 -6.19
N GLY A 33 -2.11 -13.74 -6.22
CA GLY A 33 -2.45 -12.89 -7.36
C GLY A 33 -3.17 -13.59 -8.52
N GLN A 34 -3.80 -14.75 -8.30
CA GLN A 34 -4.65 -15.40 -9.30
C GLN A 34 -6.07 -14.79 -9.32
N TYR A 35 -6.85 -15.07 -10.37
CA TYR A 35 -8.22 -14.57 -10.55
C TYR A 35 -8.34 -13.05 -10.66
N ASP A 36 -7.43 -12.40 -11.41
CA ASP A 36 -7.40 -10.94 -11.62
C ASP A 36 -7.29 -10.10 -10.33
N THR A 37 -6.88 -10.74 -9.22
CA THR A 37 -6.61 -10.05 -7.95
C THR A 37 -5.16 -9.56 -7.85
N GLU A 38 -4.40 -9.68 -8.94
CA GLU A 38 -3.00 -9.28 -8.97
C GLU A 38 -2.80 -7.79 -8.68
N VAL A 39 -1.73 -7.52 -7.95
CA VAL A 39 -1.28 -6.16 -7.67
C VAL A 39 0.17 -6.00 -8.11
N VAL A 40 0.60 -4.76 -8.34
CA VAL A 40 1.95 -4.44 -8.86
C VAL A 40 3.05 -5.16 -8.08
N ALA A 41 2.91 -5.28 -6.75
CA ALA A 41 3.85 -5.98 -5.89
C ALA A 41 3.90 -7.50 -6.12
N THR A 42 2.76 -8.15 -6.41
CA THR A 42 2.75 -9.57 -6.78
C THR A 42 3.41 -9.83 -8.12
N GLN A 43 3.26 -8.90 -9.07
CA GLN A 43 3.93 -8.96 -10.37
C GLN A 43 5.43 -8.70 -10.25
N PHE A 44 5.84 -7.75 -9.41
CA PHE A 44 7.25 -7.56 -9.05
C PHE A 44 7.86 -8.86 -8.51
N TYR A 45 7.19 -9.48 -7.53
CA TYR A 45 7.67 -10.70 -6.89
C TYR A 45 7.83 -11.83 -7.90
N ARG A 46 6.82 -12.06 -8.76
CA ARG A 46 6.86 -13.08 -9.81
C ARG A 46 7.99 -12.81 -10.80
N GLN A 47 8.12 -11.58 -11.28
CA GLN A 47 9.14 -11.26 -12.27
C GLN A 47 10.56 -11.40 -11.72
N PHE A 48 10.79 -10.90 -10.51
CA PHE A 48 12.10 -10.83 -9.91
C PHE A 48 12.59 -12.22 -9.45
N PHE A 49 11.72 -12.97 -8.76
CA PHE A 49 12.11 -14.23 -8.12
C PHE A 49 11.75 -15.48 -8.93
N MET A 50 10.61 -15.49 -9.64
CA MET A 50 10.14 -16.66 -10.38
C MET A 50 10.68 -16.67 -11.81
N TYR A 51 10.52 -15.56 -12.55
CA TYR A 51 10.97 -15.46 -13.95
C TYR A 51 12.41 -14.97 -14.11
N ARG A 52 13.08 -14.57 -13.01
CA ARG A 52 14.47 -14.05 -12.99
C ARG A 52 14.71 -12.90 -13.98
N ASN A 53 13.66 -12.15 -14.32
CA ASN A 53 13.78 -10.96 -15.15
C ASN A 53 13.95 -9.74 -14.25
N PHE A 54 15.19 -9.54 -13.83
CA PHE A 54 15.58 -8.48 -12.91
C PHE A 54 15.35 -7.08 -13.48
N GLY A 55 15.41 -6.91 -14.81
CA GLY A 55 15.14 -5.62 -15.45
C GLY A 55 13.70 -5.16 -15.23
N TYR A 56 12.73 -5.98 -15.65
CA TYR A 56 11.31 -5.65 -15.49
C TYR A 56 10.89 -5.64 -14.01
N GLY A 57 11.43 -6.56 -13.19
CA GLY A 57 11.23 -6.54 -11.75
C GLY A 57 11.72 -5.23 -11.11
N SER A 58 12.90 -4.75 -11.48
CA SER A 58 13.42 -3.47 -10.94
C SER A 58 12.56 -2.28 -11.35
N THR A 59 12.02 -2.25 -12.56
CA THR A 59 11.07 -1.21 -12.98
C THR A 59 9.82 -1.22 -12.10
N LEU A 60 9.22 -2.39 -11.86
CA LEU A 60 8.05 -2.50 -10.98
C LEU A 60 8.38 -2.07 -9.54
N ALA A 61 9.57 -2.40 -9.03
CA ALA A 61 10.01 -1.96 -7.70
C ALA A 61 10.11 -0.43 -7.58
N ILE A 62 10.65 0.24 -8.60
CA ILE A 62 10.74 1.71 -8.63
C ILE A 62 9.33 2.34 -8.69
N VAL A 63 8.42 1.79 -9.50
CA VAL A 63 7.03 2.25 -9.57
C VAL A 63 6.34 2.10 -8.22
N LEU A 64 6.52 0.97 -7.54
CA LEU A 64 5.99 0.74 -6.19
C LEU A 64 6.55 1.74 -5.18
N LEU A 65 7.86 1.99 -5.23
CA LEU A 65 8.50 2.97 -4.35
C LEU A 65 7.83 4.34 -4.49
N ILE A 66 7.67 4.82 -5.73
CA ILE A 66 7.02 6.12 -6.01
C ILE A 66 5.57 6.13 -5.52
N ALA A 67 4.82 5.04 -5.72
CA ALA A 67 3.44 4.94 -5.27
C ALA A 67 3.28 4.93 -3.74
N VAL A 68 4.26 4.37 -3.02
CA VAL A 68 4.24 4.24 -1.55
C VAL A 68 4.67 5.54 -0.85
N LEU A 69 5.55 6.34 -1.47
CA LEU A 69 6.07 7.58 -0.89
C LEU A 69 4.99 8.57 -0.39
N PRO A 70 3.92 8.91 -1.16
CA PRO A 70 2.88 9.83 -0.70
C PRO A 70 2.19 9.37 0.58
N VAL A 71 1.91 8.07 0.69
CA VAL A 71 1.20 7.53 1.85
C VAL A 71 2.10 7.48 3.07
N ILE A 72 3.38 7.15 2.91
CA ILE A 72 4.37 7.27 3.99
C ILE A 72 4.43 8.73 4.48
N ILE A 73 4.47 9.71 3.57
CA ILE A 73 4.51 11.14 3.92
C ILE A 73 3.24 11.56 4.68
N ILE A 74 2.05 11.16 4.20
CA ILE A 74 0.78 11.46 4.86
C ILE A 74 0.74 10.81 6.24
N ASN A 75 1.14 9.54 6.34
CA ASN A 75 1.15 8.79 7.60
C ASN A 75 2.10 9.44 8.63
N LEU A 76 3.33 9.79 8.23
CA LEU A 76 4.28 10.51 9.07
C LEU A 76 3.76 11.88 9.52
N ARG A 77 3.11 12.64 8.62
CA ARG A 77 2.51 13.94 8.96
C ARG A 77 1.36 13.77 9.97
N GLN A 78 0.55 12.75 9.83
CA GLN A 78 -0.53 12.46 10.77
C GLN A 78 0.01 11.97 12.12
N PHE A 79 1.03 11.11 12.12
CA PHE A 79 1.68 10.63 13.34
C PHE A 79 2.26 11.80 14.15
N ARG A 80 2.88 12.79 13.48
CA ARG A 80 3.36 14.03 14.13
C ARG A 80 2.24 14.93 14.67
N LYS A 81 1.05 14.91 14.07
CA LYS A 81 -0.13 15.64 14.58
C LYS A 81 -0.77 14.93 15.79
N GLN A 82 -0.61 13.62 15.89
CA GLN A 82 -1.12 12.81 17.00
C GLN A 82 -0.10 12.70 18.17
N GLY A 83 1.20 12.83 17.90
CA GLY A 83 2.29 12.80 18.89
C GLY A 83 2.48 14.08 19.71
N GLY A 84 1.43 14.88 19.87
CA GLY A 84 1.38 16.00 20.82
C GLY A 84 0.47 15.63 21.99
N PHE A 85 0.98 14.83 22.91
CA PHE A 85 0.49 14.69 24.29
C PHE A 85 1.62 15.11 25.22
#